data_AF-A0A7V6IU60-F1
#
_entry.id   AF-A0A7V6IU60-F1
#
_cell.length_a   1.000
_cell.length_b   1.000
_cell.length_c   1.000
_cell.angle_alpha   90.00
_cell.angle_beta   90.00
_cell.angle_gamma   90.00
#
_symmetry.space_group_name_H-M   'P 1'
#
loop_
_entity.id
_entity.type
_entity.pdbx_description
1 polymer ?
#
loop_
_entity_poly.entity_id
_entity_poly.type
_entity_poly.pdbx_seq_one_letter_code
_entity_poly.pdbx_strand_id
1 'polypeptide(L)'
;MKGITKEQAFYYGLLNIPMMIFLGGLEELGWRNILQPELEEKFSFGIASVLTSLIWAIWHLPLFFIAGTSQSGMNFGLFTVMIFGMSFALASIYYVSKSIWLCILFHTIINAFSSIWIINEDILTRVITLVVLIIFSFILVIYSSIKRKSLLNNQSYIKE
;
A
#
# COMPACT_ATOMS: atom_id res chain seq x y z
N MET A 1 12.65 -2.55 22.20
CA MET A 1 12.86 -3.99 22.44
C MET A 1 14.36 -4.25 22.61
N LYS A 2 14.83 -4.41 23.85
CA LYS A 2 16.20 -4.86 24.13
C LYS A 2 16.21 -6.39 24.04
N GLY A 3 17.04 -6.98 23.17
CA GLY A 3 17.34 -8.42 23.22
C GLY A 3 17.15 -9.24 21.95
N ILE A 4 16.62 -8.68 20.85
CA ILE A 4 16.49 -9.38 19.57
C ILE A 4 17.55 -8.88 18.60
N THR A 5 18.34 -9.78 18.00
CA THR A 5 19.30 -9.43 16.96
C THR A 5 18.58 -9.05 15.65
N LYS A 6 19.25 -8.32 14.76
CA LYS A 6 18.65 -7.95 13.45
C LYS A 6 18.23 -9.18 12.64
N GLU A 7 19.00 -10.25 12.75
CA GLU A 7 18.71 -11.53 12.08
C GLU A 7 17.46 -12.20 12.67
N GLN A 8 17.34 -12.25 14.00
CA GLN A 8 16.13 -12.76 14.65
C GLN A 8 14.90 -11.93 14.29
N ALA A 9 15.02 -10.60 14.24
CA ALA A 9 13.93 -9.71 13.79
C ALA A 9 13.47 -10.04 12.36
N PHE A 10 14.41 -10.35 11.47
CA PHE A 10 14.12 -10.78 10.12
C PHE A 10 13.35 -12.11 10.06
N TYR A 11 13.80 -13.11 10.81
CA TYR A 11 13.09 -14.39 10.91
C TYR A 11 11.68 -14.23 11.47
N TYR A 12 11.50 -13.44 12.53
CA TYR A 12 10.18 -13.14 13.05
C TYR A 12 9.30 -12.42 12.02
N GLY A 13 9.87 -11.54 11.18
CA GLY A 13 9.14 -10.87 10.10
C GLY A 13 8.57 -11.86 9.11
N LEU A 14 9.41 -12.79 8.64
CA LEU A 14 8.99 -13.85 7.73
C LEU A 14 7.91 -14.74 8.36
N LEU A 15 8.08 -15.15 9.61
CA LEU A 15 7.13 -16.00 10.32
C LEU A 15 5.77 -15.34 10.55
N ASN A 16 5.72 -14.01 10.63
CA ASN A 16 4.45 -13.26 10.81
C ASN A 16 3.66 -13.08 9.51
N ILE A 17 4.24 -13.30 8.33
CA ILE A 17 3.56 -13.09 7.04
C ILE A 17 2.21 -13.83 6.97
N PRO A 18 2.10 -15.14 7.28
CA PRO A 18 0.82 -15.84 7.19
C PRO A 18 -0.29 -15.23 8.06
N MET A 19 0.06 -14.77 9.26
CA MET A 19 -0.89 -14.12 10.16
C MET A 19 -1.32 -12.75 9.64
N MET A 20 -0.38 -11.99 9.08
CA MET A 20 -0.63 -10.64 8.58
C MET A 20 -1.50 -10.60 7.32
N ILE A 21 -1.66 -11.73 6.61
CA ILE A 21 -2.66 -11.87 5.54
C ILE A 21 -4.05 -11.58 6.12
N PHE A 22 -4.39 -12.19 7.25
CA PHE A 22 -5.72 -12.05 7.86
C PHE A 22 -5.90 -10.74 8.62
N LEU A 23 -4.84 -10.19 9.19
CA LEU A 23 -4.89 -8.97 10.01
C LEU A 23 -4.82 -7.66 9.21
N GLY A 24 -4.49 -7.70 7.92
CA GLY A 24 -4.50 -6.51 7.08
C GLY A 24 -4.44 -6.81 5.58
N GLY A 25 -3.75 -7.88 5.17
CA GLY A 25 -3.65 -8.24 3.75
C GLY A 25 -5.01 -8.37 3.04
N LEU A 26 -5.99 -9.01 3.68
CA LEU A 26 -7.34 -9.22 3.11
C LEU A 26 -8.15 -7.92 2.93
N GLU A 27 -7.75 -6.81 3.56
CA GLU A 27 -8.39 -5.52 3.32
C GLU A 27 -8.29 -5.09 1.84
N GLU A 28 -7.25 -5.54 1.14
CA GLU A 28 -7.04 -5.23 -0.27
C GLU A 28 -8.19 -5.71 -1.16
N LEU A 29 -8.92 -6.76 -0.75
CA LEU A 29 -10.14 -7.21 -1.45
C LEU A 29 -11.20 -6.10 -1.51
N GLY A 30 -11.31 -5.29 -0.46
CA GLY A 30 -12.19 -4.12 -0.47
C GLY A 30 -11.55 -2.95 -1.21
N TRP A 31 -10.31 -2.61 -0.84
CA TRP A 31 -9.69 -1.38 -1.32
C TRP A 31 -9.28 -1.43 -2.80
N ARG A 32 -8.63 -2.50 -3.25
CA ARG A 32 -7.98 -2.57 -4.58
C ARG A 32 -8.83 -3.33 -5.59
N ASN A 33 -9.67 -4.26 -5.13
CA ASN A 33 -10.57 -4.99 -6.03
C ASN A 33 -11.94 -4.33 -6.19
N ILE A 34 -12.40 -3.51 -5.23
CA ILE A 34 -13.73 -2.87 -5.28
C ILE A 34 -13.59 -1.34 -5.30
N LEU A 35 -13.20 -0.70 -4.18
CA LEU A 35 -13.30 0.75 -4.03
C LEU A 35 -12.46 1.53 -5.05
N GLN A 36 -11.18 1.20 -5.19
CA GLN A 36 -10.28 1.92 -6.09
C GLN A 36 -10.73 1.81 -7.56
N PRO A 37 -11.04 0.62 -8.12
CA PRO A 37 -11.60 0.51 -9.47
C PRO A 37 -12.87 1.34 -9.69
N GLU A 38 -13.84 1.27 -8.77
CA GLU A 38 -15.10 2.03 -8.85
C GLU A 38 -14.88 3.55 -8.84
N LEU A 39 -13.88 4.02 -8.08
CA LEU A 39 -13.47 5.43 -8.09
C LEU A 39 -12.75 5.81 -9.39
N GLU A 40 -11.93 4.91 -9.95
CA GLU A 40 -11.22 5.14 -11.23
C GLU A 40 -12.16 5.19 -12.44
N GLU A 41 -13.40 4.69 -12.33
CA GLU A 41 -14.42 4.91 -13.38
C GLU A 41 -14.86 6.38 -13.48
N LYS A 42 -14.75 7.14 -12.38
CA LYS A 42 -15.27 8.52 -12.27
C LYS A 42 -14.16 9.55 -12.12
N PHE A 43 -13.00 9.14 -11.64
CA PHE A 43 -11.89 10.00 -11.27
C PHE A 43 -10.57 9.49 -11.84
N SER A 44 -9.56 10.36 -11.93
CA SER A 44 -8.22 9.93 -12.32
C SER A 44 -7.59 9.03 -11.25
N PHE A 45 -6.62 8.19 -11.65
CA PHE A 45 -5.83 7.34 -10.75
C PHE A 45 -5.38 8.06 -9.47
N GLY A 46 -4.88 9.31 -9.60
CA GLY A 46 -4.42 10.10 -8.46
C GLY A 46 -5.56 10.48 -7.51
N ILE A 47 -6.69 10.95 -8.03
CA ILE A 47 -7.84 11.35 -7.21
C ILE A 47 -8.47 10.11 -6.55
N ALA A 48 -8.65 9.02 -7.30
CA ALA A 48 -9.14 7.76 -6.76
C ALA A 48 -8.24 7.25 -5.62
N SER A 49 -6.91 7.29 -5.81
CA SER A 49 -5.94 6.89 -4.79
C SER A 49 -6.01 7.77 -3.54
N VAL A 50 -6.20 9.09 -3.69
CA VAL A 50 -6.39 10.02 -2.54
C VAL A 50 -7.67 9.68 -1.78
N LEU A 51 -8.79 9.50 -2.49
CA LEU A 51 -10.08 9.17 -1.86
C LEU A 51 -10.02 7.81 -1.13
N THR A 52 -9.44 6.80 -1.76
CA THR A 52 -9.19 5.49 -1.12
C THR A 52 -8.32 5.66 0.14
N SER A 53 -7.26 6.46 0.08
CA SER A 53 -6.38 6.71 1.24
C SER A 53 -7.09 7.40 2.39
N LEU A 54 -7.95 8.39 2.10
CA LEU A 54 -8.75 9.08 3.12
C LEU A 54 -9.73 8.13 3.80
N ILE A 55 -10.48 7.37 3.02
CA ILE A 55 -11.44 6.39 3.54
C ILE A 55 -10.71 5.35 4.37
N TRP A 56 -9.55 4.88 3.89
CA TRP A 56 -8.75 3.88 4.58
C TRP A 56 -8.11 4.40 5.89
N ALA A 57 -7.68 5.66 5.93
CA ALA A 57 -7.20 6.28 7.17
C ALA A 57 -8.32 6.43 8.21
N ILE A 58 -9.52 6.83 7.77
CA ILE A 58 -10.70 6.91 8.66
C ILE A 58 -11.11 5.52 9.17
N TRP A 59 -11.04 4.49 8.32
CA TRP A 59 -11.33 3.11 8.71
C TRP A 59 -10.44 2.63 9.87
N HIS A 60 -9.19 3.12 9.95
CA HIS A 60 -8.27 2.82 11.05
C HIS A 60 -8.50 3.64 12.32
N LEU A 61 -9.23 4.75 12.25
CA LEU A 61 -9.38 5.69 13.36
C LEU A 61 -9.85 5.03 14.67
N PRO A 62 -10.80 4.08 14.69
CA PRO A 62 -11.21 3.41 15.92
C PRO A 62 -10.07 2.69 16.65
N LEU A 63 -9.09 2.13 15.92
CA LEU A 63 -8.00 1.36 16.51
C LEU A 63 -7.10 2.21 17.42
N PHE A 64 -7.01 3.52 17.15
CA PHE A 64 -6.24 4.47 17.98
C PHE A 64 -6.81 4.64 19.39
N PHE A 65 -8.08 4.27 19.60
CA PHE A 65 -8.77 4.37 20.89
C PHE A 65 -8.89 3.04 21.64
N ILE A 66 -8.45 1.92 21.03
CA ILE A 66 -8.52 0.58 21.63
C ILE A 66 -7.15 0.21 22.19
N ALA A 67 -7.05 0.09 23.52
CA ALA A 67 -5.80 -0.29 24.18
C ALA A 67 -5.32 -1.68 23.70
N GLY A 68 -4.02 -1.79 23.42
CA GLY A 68 -3.38 -3.03 22.98
C GLY A 68 -3.36 -3.26 21.47
N THR A 69 -3.96 -2.39 20.66
CA THR A 69 -3.74 -2.38 19.20
C THR A 69 -2.35 -1.82 18.87
N SER A 70 -1.85 -2.08 17.66
CA SER A 70 -0.59 -1.49 17.21
C SER A 70 -0.69 0.04 17.05
N GLN A 71 -1.88 0.55 16.73
CA GLN A 71 -2.15 1.98 16.55
C GLN A 71 -2.30 2.74 17.88
N SER A 72 -2.58 2.04 18.98
CA SER A 72 -2.68 2.63 20.32
C SER A 72 -1.37 3.33 20.71
N GLY A 73 -1.38 4.66 20.73
CA GLY A 73 -0.22 5.49 21.08
C GLY A 73 0.59 6.02 19.90
N MET A 74 0.22 5.67 18.66
CA MET A 74 0.79 6.29 17.45
C MET A 74 0.18 7.68 17.18
N ASN A 75 0.91 8.53 16.47
CA ASN A 75 0.35 9.77 15.96
C ASN A 75 -0.53 9.51 14.70
N PHE A 76 -1.83 9.77 14.81
CA PHE A 76 -2.78 9.56 13.69
C PHE A 76 -2.41 10.33 12.42
N GLY A 77 -1.86 11.54 12.54
CA GLY A 77 -1.41 12.34 11.40
C GLY A 77 -0.24 11.69 10.67
N LEU A 78 0.78 11.24 11.40
CA LEU A 78 1.92 10.52 10.82
C LEU A 78 1.52 9.17 10.21
N PHE A 79 0.59 8.46 10.86
CA PHE A 79 0.01 7.24 10.31
C PHE A 79 -0.73 7.50 9.00
N THR A 80 -1.52 8.58 8.93
CA THR A 80 -2.23 8.99 7.72
C THR A 80 -1.26 9.27 6.56
N VAL A 81 -0.13 9.94 6.84
CA VAL A 81 0.93 10.15 5.83
C VAL A 81 1.44 8.82 5.26
N MET A 82 1.60 7.79 6.10
CA MET A 82 1.98 6.45 5.63
C MET A 82 0.90 5.78 4.79
N ILE A 83 -0.37 5.85 5.23
CA ILE A 83 -1.52 5.29 4.51
C ILE A 83 -1.57 5.82 3.08
N PHE A 84 -1.34 7.12 2.88
CA PHE A 84 -1.29 7.70 1.53
C PHE A 84 -0.18 7.08 0.67
N GLY A 85 1.05 7.02 1.18
CA GLY A 85 2.17 6.47 0.42
C GLY A 85 1.94 5.00 0.05
N MET A 86 1.51 4.21 1.03
CA MET A 86 1.20 2.79 0.85
C MET A 86 0.03 2.58 -0.11
N SER A 87 -0.99 3.43 -0.05
CA SER A 87 -2.16 3.32 -0.90
C SER A 87 -1.84 3.57 -2.37
N PHE A 88 -1.04 4.58 -2.68
CA PHE A 88 -0.55 4.82 -4.03
C PHE A 88 0.29 3.65 -4.55
N ALA A 89 1.19 3.11 -3.72
CA ALA A 89 2.00 1.96 -4.07
C ALA A 89 1.11 0.75 -4.45
N LEU A 90 0.15 0.39 -3.59
CA LEU A 90 -0.79 -0.70 -3.82
C LEU A 90 -1.68 -0.46 -5.05
N ALA A 91 -2.19 0.77 -5.23
CA ALA A 91 -2.97 1.13 -6.41
C ALA A 91 -2.14 0.96 -7.69
N SER A 92 -0.87 1.35 -7.70
CA SER A 92 0.01 1.16 -8.86
C SER A 92 0.34 -0.31 -9.13
N ILE A 93 0.58 -1.11 -8.08
CA ILE A 93 0.78 -2.56 -8.20
C ILE A 93 -0.44 -3.20 -8.86
N TYR A 94 -1.64 -2.87 -8.38
CA TYR A 94 -2.87 -3.39 -8.96
C TYR A 94 -3.09 -2.90 -10.40
N TYR A 95 -2.84 -1.61 -10.67
CA TYR A 95 -3.01 -1.02 -12.00
C TYR A 95 -2.15 -1.71 -13.07
N VAL A 96 -0.92 -2.06 -12.72
CA VAL A 96 0.05 -2.71 -13.62
C VAL A 96 -0.22 -4.21 -13.72
N SER A 97 -0.35 -4.90 -12.59
CA SER A 97 -0.39 -6.36 -12.54
C SER A 97 -1.77 -6.96 -12.70
N LYS A 98 -2.83 -6.21 -12.35
CA LYS A 98 -4.21 -6.70 -12.16
C LYS A 98 -4.29 -7.90 -11.19
N SER A 99 -3.29 -8.04 -10.30
CA SER A 99 -3.20 -9.12 -9.33
C SER A 99 -3.49 -8.62 -7.94
N ILE A 100 -4.63 -9.06 -7.40
CA ILE A 100 -4.99 -8.78 -6.02
C ILE A 100 -4.04 -9.46 -5.03
N TRP A 101 -3.53 -10.65 -5.38
CA TRP A 101 -2.58 -11.39 -4.55
C TRP A 101 -1.25 -10.65 -4.37
N LEU A 102 -0.79 -9.91 -5.37
CA LEU A 102 0.40 -9.06 -5.22
C LEU A 102 0.16 -7.90 -4.26
N CYS A 103 -1.05 -7.35 -4.24
CA CYS A 103 -1.43 -6.30 -3.29
C CYS A 103 -1.49 -6.86 -1.86
N ILE A 104 -2.16 -8.01 -1.69
CA ILE A 104 -2.24 -8.73 -0.40
C ILE A 104 -0.83 -9.04 0.11
N LEU A 105 0.04 -9.59 -0.74
CA LEU A 105 1.41 -9.93 -0.37
C LEU A 105 2.21 -8.69 0.02
N PHE A 106 2.15 -7.62 -0.78
CA PHE A 106 2.87 -6.38 -0.50
C PHE A 106 2.42 -5.77 0.83
N HIS A 107 1.11 -5.63 1.05
CA HIS A 107 0.55 -5.12 2.30
C HIS A 107 0.99 -5.98 3.49
N THR A 108 0.85 -7.30 3.37
CA THR A 108 1.23 -8.27 4.41
C THR A 108 2.70 -8.14 4.81
N ILE A 109 3.61 -8.01 3.84
CA ILE A 109 5.05 -7.85 4.12
C ILE A 109 5.30 -6.54 4.88
N ILE A 110 4.67 -5.43 4.48
CA ILE A 110 4.81 -4.16 5.19
C ILE A 110 4.32 -4.28 6.65
N ASN A 111 3.19 -4.93 6.89
CA ASN A 111 2.65 -5.11 8.25
C ASN A 111 3.53 -6.04 9.09
N ALA A 112 3.98 -7.16 8.51
CA ALA A 112 4.82 -8.12 9.22
C ALA A 112 6.14 -7.50 9.69
N PHE A 113 6.82 -6.74 8.82
CA PHE A 113 8.08 -6.11 9.16
C PHE A 113 7.87 -4.85 10.03
N SER A 114 6.85 -4.03 9.80
CA SER A 114 6.59 -2.86 10.65
C SER A 114 6.20 -3.22 12.09
N SER A 115 5.63 -4.42 12.32
CA SER A 115 5.30 -4.90 13.66
C SER A 115 6.52 -5.25 14.53
N ILE A 116 7.70 -5.43 13.92
CA ILE A 116 8.90 -5.93 14.59
C ILE A 116 9.98 -4.86 14.70
N TRP A 117 10.17 -4.08 13.62
CA TRP A 117 11.11 -2.98 13.64
C TRP A 117 10.49 -1.75 14.29
N ILE A 118 11.18 -1.20 15.29
CA ILE A 118 10.84 0.10 15.83
C ILE A 118 11.22 1.15 14.78
N ILE A 119 10.21 1.61 14.04
CA ILE A 119 10.36 2.71 13.09
C ILE A 119 10.18 4.00 13.90
N ASN A 120 11.25 4.78 14.04
CA ASN A 120 11.16 6.09 14.69
C ASN A 120 10.10 6.94 13.96
N GLU A 121 9.22 7.60 14.72
CA GLU A 121 8.17 8.49 14.20
C GLU A 121 8.74 9.86 13.78
N ASP A 122 9.74 9.85 12.89
CA ASP A 122 10.31 11.07 12.33
C ASP A 122 9.45 11.57 11.15
N ILE A 123 8.89 12.78 11.28
CA ILE A 123 8.06 13.42 10.26
C ILE A 123 8.77 13.51 8.91
N LEU A 124 10.06 13.85 8.90
CA LEU A 124 10.83 14.01 7.68
C LEU A 124 10.91 12.70 6.91
N THR A 125 11.25 11.61 7.60
CA THR A 125 11.29 10.25 7.03
C THR A 125 9.93 9.82 6.48
N ARG A 126 8.82 10.11 7.18
CA ARG A 126 7.47 9.77 6.72
C ARG A 126 7.09 10.53 5.44
N VAL A 127 7.35 11.83 5.40
CA VAL A 127 7.06 12.68 4.23
C VAL A 127 7.92 12.29 3.04
N ILE A 128 9.22 12.04 3.23
CA ILE A 128 10.10 11.56 2.15
C ILE A 128 9.58 10.23 1.60
N THR A 129 9.24 9.28 2.47
CA THR A 129 8.70 7.97 2.07
C THR A 129 7.41 8.13 1.26
N LEU A 130 6.48 8.96 1.73
CA LEU A 130 5.23 9.29 1.02
C LEU A 130 5.52 9.81 -0.39
N VAL A 131 6.38 10.83 -0.51
CA VAL A 131 6.70 11.47 -1.79
C VAL A 131 7.34 10.47 -2.75
N VAL A 132 8.30 9.67 -2.27
CA VAL A 132 8.96 8.63 -3.08
C VAL A 132 7.95 7.60 -3.59
N LEU A 133 7.06 7.09 -2.73
CA LEU A 133 6.07 6.10 -3.13
C LEU A 133 5.07 6.67 -4.14
N ILE A 134 4.63 7.92 -3.97
CA ILE A 134 3.73 8.58 -4.93
C ILE A 134 4.43 8.74 -6.29
N ILE A 135 5.64 9.30 -6.31
CA ILE A 135 6.40 9.50 -7.55
C ILE A 135 6.60 8.17 -8.28
N PHE A 136 7.06 7.15 -7.56
CA PHE A 136 7.29 5.83 -8.13
C PHE A 136 6.00 5.20 -8.67
N SER A 137 4.89 5.36 -7.95
CA SER A 137 3.57 4.89 -8.39
C SER A 137 3.14 5.53 -9.71
N PHE A 138 3.29 6.85 -9.85
CA PHE A 138 3.00 7.55 -11.10
C PHE A 138 3.93 7.10 -12.24
N ILE A 139 5.23 6.95 -11.98
CA ILE A 139 6.18 6.45 -12.98
C ILE A 139 5.75 5.07 -13.50
N LEU A 140 5.42 4.14 -12.59
CA LEU A 140 4.97 2.80 -12.95
C LEU A 140 3.68 2.82 -13.77
N VAL A 141 2.69 3.61 -13.34
CA VAL A 141 1.41 3.76 -14.05
C VAL A 141 1.63 4.31 -15.44
N ILE A 142 2.36 5.42 -15.58
CA ILE A 142 2.65 6.06 -16.87
C ILE A 142 3.41 5.09 -17.78
N TYR A 143 4.50 4.50 -17.32
CA TYR A 143 5.27 3.52 -18.09
C TYR A 143 4.40 2.36 -18.59
N SER A 144 3.57 1.78 -17.71
CA SER A 144 2.69 0.67 -18.06
C SER A 144 1.59 1.08 -19.06
N SER A 145 1.10 2.32 -18.98
CA SER A 145 0.08 2.84 -19.89
C SER A 145 0.63 3.03 -21.31
N ILE A 146 1.84 3.59 -21.43
CA ILE A 146 2.55 3.78 -22.69
C ILE A 146 2.84 2.42 -23.33
N LYS A 147 3.39 1.47 -22.54
CA LYS A 147 3.69 0.12 -23.02
C LYS A 147 2.44 -0.60 -23.52
N ARG A 148 1.32 -0.54 -22.79
CA ARG A 148 0.04 -1.14 -23.22
C ARG A 148 -0.46 -0.54 -24.54
N LYS A 149 -0.44 0.78 -24.68
CA LYS A 149 -0.86 1.47 -25.92
C LYS A 149 0.00 1.06 -27.12
N SER A 150 1.32 0.98 -26.94
CA SER A 150 2.24 0.54 -28.00
C SER A 150 1.96 -0.90 -28.46
N LEU A 151 1.69 -1.81 -27.54
CA LEU A 151 1.37 -3.21 -27.86
C LEU A 151 0.07 -3.33 -28.65
N LEU A 152 -0.96 -2.59 -28.26
CA LEU A 152 -2.26 -2.58 -28.96
C LEU A 152 -2.12 -2.05 -30.39
N ASN A 153 -1.36 -0.97 -30.59
CA ASN A 153 -1.09 -0.42 -31.92
C ASN A 153 -0.34 -1.42 -32.81
N ASN A 154 0.67 -2.11 -32.28
CA ASN A 154 1.42 -3.11 -33.07
C ASN A 154 0.53 -4.30 -33.47
N GLN A 155 -0.43 -4.68 -32.64
CA GLN A 155 -1.34 -5.78 -32.94
C GLN A 155 -2.39 -5.42 -33.99
N SER A 156 -2.81 -4.15 -34.10
CA SER A 156 -3.70 -3.70 -35.19
C SER A 156 -2.99 -3.72 -36.54
N TYR A 157 -1.71 -3.33 -36.63
CA TYR A 157 -0.94 -3.37 -37.88
C TYR A 157 -0.70 -4.79 -38.43
N ILE A 158 -0.68 -5.82 -37.58
CA ILE A 158 -0.46 -7.22 -38.01
C ILE A 158 -1.76 -7.85 -38.56
N LYS A 159 -2.92 -7.25 -38.30
CA LYS A 159 -4.24 -7.77 -38.71
C LYS A 159 -4.79 -7.17 -40.01
N GLU A 160 -4.10 -6.19 -40.59
CA GLU A 160 -4.38 -5.60 -41.92
C GLU A 160 -3.47 -6.22 -42.98
#